data_AF-A0A3P9J7Q2-F1
#
_entry.id   AF-A0A3P9J7Q2-F1
#
_cell.length_a   1.000
_cell.length_b   1.000
_cell.length_c   1.000
_cell.angle_alpha   90.00
_cell.angle_beta   90.00
_cell.angle_gamma   90.00
#
_symmetry.space_group_name_H-M   'P 1'
#
loop_
_entity.id
_entity.type
_entity.pdbx_description
1 polymer ?
#
loop_
_entity_poly.entity_id
_entity_poly.type
_entity_poly.pdbx_seq_one_letter_code
_entity_poly.pdbx_strand_id
1 'polypeptide(L)'
;MLSRLLKEHQVKQNERKELQERRRREAIAAATCLTESLVDHLNVGVAQAYVNQRKLDHEVKTLQVQASQFSKQTAQWISMVEGFNQALKEIGDVENWARSIEMDMRTIATALEMFFQRGQDQKNNPESYMDFIFNVLGENAWLYITATVMVMCFFGWLFRDSLQIENFHEKYVFVTGCDSGFGHLLCKKLDRKGFRVLAGCLTEKGADDLKRATGPYLKTVLLDVTSQESIQKTMEWT
;
A
#
# COMPACT_ATOMS: atom_id res chain seq x y z
N MET A 1 -104.12 -17.05 -44.41
CA MET A 1 -102.98 -17.99 -44.32
C MET A 1 -101.67 -17.37 -44.82
N LEU A 2 -101.66 -16.73 -46.00
CA LEU A 2 -100.46 -16.15 -46.62
C LEU A 2 -99.81 -14.97 -45.86
N SER A 3 -100.63 -14.04 -45.33
CA SER A 3 -100.14 -12.89 -44.56
C SER A 3 -99.37 -13.30 -43.28
N ARG A 4 -99.76 -14.42 -42.66
CA ARG A 4 -99.10 -14.97 -41.48
C ARG A 4 -97.72 -15.56 -41.83
N LEU A 5 -97.64 -16.30 -42.95
CA LEU A 5 -96.39 -16.85 -43.48
C LEU A 5 -95.40 -15.77 -43.92
N LEU A 6 -95.88 -14.71 -44.59
CA LEU A 6 -95.06 -13.57 -44.97
C LEU A 6 -94.47 -12.86 -43.74
N LYS A 7 -95.30 -12.64 -42.71
CA LYS A 7 -94.88 -12.01 -41.46
C LYS A 7 -93.85 -12.86 -40.71
N GLU A 8 -94.05 -14.18 -40.63
CA GLU A 8 -93.06 -15.11 -40.05
C GLU A 8 -91.73 -15.12 -40.80
N HIS A 9 -91.76 -15.07 -42.13
CA HIS A 9 -90.54 -14.99 -42.94
C HIS A 9 -89.79 -13.67 -42.69
N GLN A 10 -90.49 -12.53 -42.68
CA GLN A 10 -89.92 -11.21 -42.40
C GLN A 10 -89.25 -11.17 -41.02
N VAL A 11 -89.90 -11.73 -40.00
CA VAL A 11 -89.35 -11.83 -38.64
C VAL A 11 -88.08 -12.67 -38.63
N LYS A 12 -88.09 -13.88 -39.21
CA LYS A 12 -86.90 -14.73 -39.32
C LYS A 12 -85.76 -14.07 -40.08
N GLN A 13 -86.07 -13.29 -41.11
CA GLN A 13 -85.06 -12.58 -41.90
C GLN A 13 -84.41 -11.47 -41.09
N ASN A 14 -85.20 -10.69 -40.33
CA ASN A 14 -84.69 -9.69 -39.40
C ASN A 14 -83.87 -10.34 -38.27
N GLU A 15 -84.35 -11.43 -37.67
CA GLU A 15 -83.60 -12.18 -36.64
C GLU A 15 -82.24 -12.66 -37.17
N ARG A 16 -82.19 -13.20 -38.39
CA ARG A 16 -80.92 -13.62 -39.02
C ARG A 16 -79.98 -12.43 -39.24
N LYS A 17 -80.51 -11.29 -39.69
CA LYS A 17 -79.74 -10.06 -39.91
C LYS A 17 -79.17 -9.52 -38.60
N GLU A 18 -79.99 -9.44 -37.55
CA GLU A 18 -79.56 -9.03 -36.21
C GLU A 18 -78.50 -9.99 -35.65
N LEU A 19 -78.69 -11.30 -35.81
CA LEU A 19 -77.72 -12.30 -35.37
C LEU A 19 -76.38 -12.19 -36.14
N GLN A 20 -76.43 -11.84 -37.42
CA GLN A 20 -75.24 -11.63 -38.26
C GLN A 20 -74.52 -10.32 -37.90
N GLU A 21 -75.25 -9.23 -37.65
CA GLU A 21 -74.68 -7.98 -37.16
C GLU A 21 -74.07 -8.14 -35.77
N ARG A 22 -74.71 -8.91 -34.88
CA ARG A 22 -74.19 -9.24 -33.56
C ARG A 22 -72.89 -10.03 -33.65
N ARG A 23 -72.85 -11.12 -34.44
CA ARG A 23 -71.61 -11.89 -34.66
C ARG A 23 -70.50 -11.06 -35.30
N ARG A 24 -70.84 -10.15 -36.22
CA ARG A 24 -69.86 -9.20 -36.80
C ARG A 24 -69.30 -8.26 -35.74
N ARG A 25 -70.13 -7.70 -34.86
CA ARG A 25 -69.67 -6.84 -33.75
C ARG A 25 -68.79 -7.61 -32.77
N GLU A 26 -69.18 -8.84 -32.41
CA GLU A 26 -68.39 -9.72 -31.53
C GLU A 26 -67.02 -10.05 -32.15
N ALA A 27 -66.98 -10.38 -33.45
CA ALA A 27 -65.73 -10.64 -34.16
C ALA A 27 -64.82 -9.41 -34.25
N ILE A 28 -65.38 -8.22 -34.51
CA ILE A 28 -64.62 -6.96 -34.53
C ILE A 28 -64.07 -6.65 -33.13
N ALA A 29 -64.89 -6.76 -32.08
CA ALA A 29 -64.46 -6.51 -30.72
C ALA A 29 -63.33 -7.46 -30.29
N ALA A 30 -63.44 -8.76 -30.62
CA ALA A 30 -62.40 -9.74 -30.35
C ALA A 30 -61.09 -9.42 -31.12
N ALA A 31 -61.19 -9.02 -32.39
CA ALA A 31 -60.03 -8.62 -33.18
C ALA A 31 -59.36 -7.36 -32.62
N THR A 32 -60.14 -6.35 -32.23
CA THR A 32 -59.63 -5.12 -31.63
C THR A 32 -58.92 -5.40 -30.31
N CYS A 33 -59.53 -6.20 -29.43
CA CYS A 33 -58.94 -6.61 -28.15
C CYS A 33 -57.61 -7.35 -28.35
N LEU A 34 -57.53 -8.24 -29.33
CA LEU A 34 -56.28 -8.91 -29.68
C LEU A 34 -55.23 -7.90 -30.16
N THR A 35 -55.58 -6.97 -31.05
CA THR A 35 -54.62 -5.98 -31.57
C THR A 35 -54.11 -5.05 -30.49
N GLU A 36 -54.98 -4.61 -29.56
CA GLU A 36 -54.58 -3.78 -28.41
C GLU A 36 -53.60 -4.53 -27.52
N SER A 37 -53.92 -5.77 -27.14
CA SER A 37 -53.06 -6.61 -26.30
C SER A 37 -51.70 -6.89 -26.97
N LEU A 38 -51.68 -7.09 -28.29
CA LEU A 38 -50.45 -7.36 -29.05
C LEU A 38 -49.57 -6.11 -29.17
N VAL A 39 -50.19 -4.94 -29.35
CA VAL A 39 -49.50 -3.63 -29.36
C VAL A 39 -48.91 -3.34 -27.98
N ASP A 40 -49.67 -3.54 -26.90
CA ASP A 40 -49.17 -3.34 -25.54
C ASP A 40 -48.00 -4.26 -25.22
N HIS A 41 -48.10 -5.54 -25.57
CA HIS A 41 -47.00 -6.49 -25.37
C HIS A 41 -45.75 -6.09 -26.17
N LEU A 42 -45.90 -5.68 -27.44
CA LEU A 42 -44.77 -5.19 -28.24
C LEU A 42 -44.16 -3.94 -27.63
N ASN A 43 -44.97 -2.97 -27.22
CA ASN A 43 -44.49 -1.72 -26.63
C ASN A 43 -43.70 -1.98 -25.34
N VAL A 44 -44.22 -2.83 -24.46
CA VAL A 44 -43.52 -3.24 -23.23
C VAL A 44 -42.23 -4.00 -23.56
N GLY A 45 -42.27 -4.93 -24.50
CA GLY A 45 -41.09 -5.69 -24.94
C GLY A 45 -39.99 -4.81 -25.53
N VAL A 46 -40.36 -3.84 -26.38
CA VAL A 46 -39.43 -2.87 -26.97
C VAL A 46 -38.86 -1.95 -25.90
N ALA A 47 -39.69 -1.45 -24.97
CA ALA A 47 -39.23 -0.62 -23.86
C ALA A 47 -38.21 -1.37 -22.99
N GLN A 48 -38.47 -2.65 -22.67
CA GLN A 48 -37.55 -3.47 -21.91
C GLN A 48 -36.25 -3.75 -22.67
N ALA A 49 -36.33 -4.02 -23.98
CA ALA A 49 -35.14 -4.21 -24.82
C ALA A 49 -34.25 -2.95 -24.81
N TYR A 50 -34.86 -1.76 -24.87
CA TYR A 50 -34.14 -0.49 -24.81
C TYR A 50 -33.47 -0.27 -23.44
N VAL A 51 -34.16 -0.60 -22.35
CA VAL A 51 -33.58 -0.54 -20.99
C VAL A 51 -32.39 -1.51 -20.87
N ASN A 52 -32.54 -2.73 -21.38
CA ASN A 52 -31.48 -3.73 -21.37
C ASN A 52 -30.28 -3.28 -22.22
N GLN A 53 -30.52 -2.69 -23.40
CA GLN A 53 -29.47 -2.13 -24.24
C GLN A 53 -28.65 -1.06 -23.51
N ARG A 54 -29.32 -0.12 -22.81
CA ARG A 54 -28.61 0.91 -22.02
C ARG A 54 -27.79 0.32 -20.87
N LYS A 55 -28.29 -0.74 -20.22
CA LYS A 55 -27.54 -1.44 -19.17
C LYS A 55 -26.29 -2.10 -19.74
N LEU A 56 -26.43 -2.83 -20.86
CA LEU A 56 -25.30 -3.46 -21.54
C LEU A 56 -24.26 -2.41 -21.97
N ASP A 57 -24.69 -1.30 -22.57
CA ASP A 57 -23.77 -0.21 -22.97
C ASP A 57 -23.00 0.36 -21.77
N HIS A 58 -23.64 0.45 -20.60
CA HIS A 58 -22.98 0.90 -19.39
C HIS A 58 -21.97 -0.12 -18.87
N GLU A 59 -22.34 -1.40 -18.82
CA GLU A 59 -21.45 -2.50 -18.41
C GLU A 59 -20.24 -2.60 -19.33
N VAL A 60 -20.42 -2.51 -20.64
CA VAL A 60 -19.33 -2.52 -21.63
C VAL A 60 -18.35 -1.37 -21.40
N LYS A 61 -18.85 -0.15 -21.16
CA LYS A 61 -17.97 0.99 -20.85
C LYS A 61 -17.18 0.78 -19.58
N THR A 62 -17.84 0.29 -18.52
CA THR A 62 -17.19 0.00 -17.23
C THR A 62 -16.12 -1.07 -17.39
N LEU A 63 -16.43 -2.17 -18.08
CA LEU A 63 -15.49 -3.26 -18.37
C LEU A 63 -14.29 -2.76 -19.18
N GLN A 64 -14.51 -1.88 -20.17
CA GLN A 64 -13.43 -1.31 -20.96
C GLN A 64 -12.49 -0.43 -20.12
N VAL A 65 -13.04 0.39 -19.22
CA VAL A 65 -12.23 1.16 -18.27
C VAL A 65 -11.43 0.23 -17.36
N GLN A 66 -12.06 -0.80 -16.79
CA GLN A 66 -11.37 -1.78 -15.95
C GLN A 66 -10.25 -2.51 -16.70
N ALA A 67 -10.50 -2.97 -17.94
CA ALA A 67 -9.48 -3.62 -18.76
C ALA A 67 -8.28 -2.70 -19.03
N SER A 68 -8.53 -1.41 -19.26
CA SER A 68 -7.46 -0.41 -19.43
C SER A 68 -6.64 -0.21 -18.15
N GLN A 69 -7.28 -0.24 -16.98
CA GLN A 69 -6.62 -0.12 -15.69
C GLN A 69 -5.79 -1.37 -15.38
N PHE A 70 -6.35 -2.56 -15.63
CA PHE A 70 -5.63 -3.82 -15.47
C PHE A 70 -4.38 -3.87 -16.36
N SER A 71 -4.49 -3.44 -17.62
CA SER A 71 -3.32 -3.36 -18.52
C SER A 71 -2.21 -2.48 -17.95
N LYS A 72 -2.55 -1.29 -17.40
CA LYS A 72 -1.59 -0.40 -16.73
C LYS A 72 -0.96 -1.06 -15.51
N GLN A 73 -1.75 -1.72 -14.67
CA GLN A 73 -1.23 -2.44 -13.51
C GLN A 73 -0.28 -3.56 -13.92
N THR A 74 -0.61 -4.35 -14.94
CA THR A 74 0.26 -5.42 -15.46
C THR A 74 1.59 -4.85 -15.94
N ALA A 75 1.59 -3.71 -16.65
CA ALA A 75 2.82 -3.04 -17.05
C ALA A 75 3.68 -2.59 -15.85
N GLN A 76 3.05 -2.07 -14.79
CA GLN A 76 3.74 -1.73 -13.54
C GLN A 76 4.33 -2.97 -12.86
N TRP A 77 3.58 -4.07 -12.81
CA TRP A 77 4.06 -5.34 -12.26
C TRP A 77 5.26 -5.88 -13.03
N ILE A 78 5.24 -5.83 -14.36
CA ILE A 78 6.39 -6.20 -15.20
C ILE A 78 7.61 -5.35 -14.84
N SER A 79 7.46 -4.03 -14.74
CA SER A 79 8.56 -3.13 -14.36
C SER A 79 9.14 -3.43 -12.98
N MET A 80 8.29 -3.76 -11.99
CA MET A 80 8.77 -4.18 -10.66
C MET A 80 9.55 -5.49 -10.72
N VAL A 81 9.10 -6.47 -11.52
CA VAL A 81 9.79 -7.75 -11.70
C VAL A 81 11.13 -7.54 -12.42
N GLU A 82 11.18 -6.69 -13.43
CA GLU A 82 12.43 -6.32 -14.11
C GLU A 82 13.42 -5.65 -13.15
N GLY A 83 12.95 -4.70 -12.32
CA GLY A 83 13.77 -4.06 -11.29
C GLY A 83 14.30 -5.05 -10.26
N PHE A 84 13.47 -5.98 -9.80
CA PHE A 84 13.91 -7.06 -8.91
C PHE A 84 14.97 -7.97 -9.56
N ASN A 85 14.76 -8.37 -10.81
CA ASN A 85 15.72 -9.18 -11.56
C ASN A 85 17.06 -8.45 -11.75
N GLN A 86 17.03 -7.14 -11.99
CA GLN A 86 18.23 -6.33 -12.08
C GLN A 86 19.00 -6.30 -10.75
N ALA A 87 18.32 -6.11 -9.62
CA ALA A 87 18.95 -6.17 -8.30
C ALA A 87 19.56 -7.55 -8.01
N LEU A 88 18.91 -8.64 -8.44
CA LEU A 88 19.50 -9.98 -8.35
C LEU A 88 20.76 -10.15 -9.21
N LYS A 89 20.83 -9.51 -10.39
CA LYS A 89 22.05 -9.52 -11.21
C LYS A 89 23.19 -8.75 -10.54
N GLU A 90 22.90 -7.65 -9.86
CA GLU A 90 23.90 -6.91 -9.07
C GLU A 90 24.47 -7.79 -7.95
N ILE A 91 23.65 -8.64 -7.32
CA ILE A 91 24.14 -9.67 -6.39
C ILE A 91 25.02 -10.70 -7.10
N GLY A 92 24.69 -11.09 -8.33
CA GLY A 92 25.55 -11.95 -9.17
C GLY A 92 26.92 -11.33 -9.46
N ASP A 93 27.02 -10.00 -9.55
CA ASP A 93 28.30 -9.30 -9.70
C ASP A 93 29.14 -9.34 -8.41
N VAL A 94 28.54 -9.60 -7.23
CA VAL A 94 29.28 -9.81 -5.97
C VAL A 94 30.13 -11.07 -6.02
N GLU A 95 29.66 -12.14 -6.66
CA GLU A 95 30.48 -13.35 -6.88
C GLU A 95 31.67 -13.05 -7.79
N ASN A 96 31.44 -12.22 -8.82
CA ASN A 96 32.47 -11.78 -9.74
C ASN A 96 33.51 -10.88 -9.04
N TRP A 97 33.06 -9.97 -8.18
CA TRP A 97 33.92 -9.15 -7.32
C TRP A 97 34.72 -10.01 -6.34
N ALA A 98 34.10 -11.01 -5.72
CA ALA A 98 34.78 -11.94 -4.81
C ALA A 98 35.90 -12.71 -5.52
N ARG A 99 35.66 -13.18 -6.75
CA ARG A 99 36.70 -13.83 -7.57
C ARG A 99 37.84 -12.89 -7.95
N SER A 100 37.54 -11.64 -8.30
CA SER A 100 38.58 -10.64 -8.59
C SER A 100 39.44 -10.37 -7.36
N ILE A 101 38.81 -10.20 -6.19
CA ILE A 101 39.50 -10.00 -4.92
C ILE A 101 40.36 -11.22 -4.57
N GLU A 102 39.87 -12.44 -4.81
CA GLU A 102 40.66 -13.67 -4.58
C GLU A 102 41.90 -13.72 -5.49
N MET A 103 41.75 -13.36 -6.77
CA MET A 103 42.86 -13.35 -7.73
C MET A 103 43.90 -12.28 -7.37
N ASP A 104 43.47 -11.10 -6.94
CA ASP A 104 44.34 -10.04 -6.46
C ASP A 104 45.07 -10.47 -5.18
N MET A 105 44.35 -11.10 -4.23
CA MET A 105 44.95 -11.64 -3.01
C MET A 105 45.99 -12.72 -3.30
N ARG A 106 45.74 -13.60 -4.27
CA ARG A 106 46.73 -14.59 -4.70
C ARG A 106 47.97 -13.93 -5.29
N THR A 107 47.79 -12.89 -6.11
CA THR A 107 48.89 -12.13 -6.72
C THR A 107 49.72 -11.41 -5.66
N ILE A 108 49.06 -10.80 -4.67
CA ILE A 108 49.72 -10.19 -3.51
C ILE A 108 50.48 -11.25 -2.71
N ALA A 109 49.88 -12.41 -2.45
CA ALA A 109 50.51 -13.49 -1.70
C ALA A 109 51.77 -14.01 -2.41
N THR A 110 51.73 -14.30 -3.71
CA THR A 110 52.93 -14.72 -4.46
C THR A 110 54.00 -13.63 -4.48
N ALA A 111 53.62 -12.36 -4.66
CA ALA A 111 54.58 -11.26 -4.59
C ALA A 111 55.25 -11.18 -3.20
N LEU A 112 54.46 -11.31 -2.13
CA LEU A 112 54.97 -11.32 -0.76
C LEU A 112 55.88 -12.53 -0.49
N GLU A 113 55.54 -13.72 -0.99
CA GLU A 113 56.40 -14.91 -0.87
C GLU A 113 57.75 -14.70 -1.58
N MET A 114 57.76 -14.05 -2.74
CA MET A 114 58.99 -13.69 -3.45
C MET A 114 59.84 -12.69 -2.64
N PHE A 115 59.21 -11.67 -2.04
CA PHE A 115 59.93 -10.72 -1.17
C PHE A 115 60.44 -11.38 0.10
N PHE A 116 59.70 -12.32 0.68
CA PHE A 116 60.09 -13.03 1.89
C PHE A 116 61.28 -13.95 1.64
N GLN A 117 61.27 -14.70 0.53
CA GLN A 117 62.42 -15.51 0.10
C GLN A 117 63.67 -14.63 -0.12
N ARG A 118 63.51 -13.49 -0.81
CA ARG A 118 64.59 -12.51 -1.00
C ARG A 118 65.09 -11.90 0.32
N GLY A 119 64.20 -11.70 1.30
CA GLY A 119 64.54 -11.22 2.63
C GLY A 119 65.28 -12.26 3.49
N GLN A 120 65.02 -13.55 3.31
CA GLN A 120 65.79 -14.61 3.97
C GLN A 120 67.22 -14.69 3.43
N ASP A 121 67.42 -14.44 2.13
CA ASP A 121 68.77 -14.31 1.55
C ASP A 121 69.54 -13.12 2.17
N GLN A 122 68.84 -12.05 2.54
CA GLN A 122 69.41 -10.82 3.11
C GLN A 122 69.64 -10.89 4.64
N LYS A 123 68.83 -11.69 5.36
CA LYS A 123 68.91 -11.90 6.84
C LYS A 123 70.21 -12.58 7.30
N ASN A 124 70.96 -13.21 6.39
CA ASN A 124 72.25 -13.82 6.69
C ASN A 124 73.39 -12.79 6.93
N ASN A 125 73.08 -11.49 6.98
CA ASN A 125 74.04 -10.41 7.27
C ASN A 125 73.59 -9.52 8.46
N PRO A 126 74.35 -9.44 9.58
CA PRO A 126 73.87 -8.91 10.86
C PRO A 126 73.70 -7.38 10.96
N GLU A 127 74.25 -6.58 10.02
CA GLU A 127 74.11 -5.11 10.06
C GLU A 127 72.72 -4.62 9.65
N SER A 128 71.93 -5.41 8.90
CA SER A 128 70.62 -5.00 8.39
C SER A 128 69.50 -4.95 9.43
N TYR A 129 69.67 -5.62 10.57
CA TYR A 129 68.59 -5.80 11.55
C TYR A 129 68.32 -4.55 12.39
N MET A 130 69.38 -3.78 12.71
CA MET A 130 69.25 -2.57 13.53
C MET A 130 68.64 -1.39 12.73
N ASP A 131 68.94 -1.28 11.44
CA ASP A 131 68.33 -0.30 10.53
C ASP A 131 66.85 -0.60 10.25
N PHE A 132 66.48 -1.88 10.18
CA PHE A 132 65.09 -2.30 9.98
C PHE A 132 64.19 -1.89 11.15
N ILE A 133 64.66 -2.09 12.40
CA ILE A 133 63.87 -1.71 13.59
C ILE A 133 63.69 -0.18 13.67
N PHE A 134 64.71 0.61 13.32
CA PHE A 134 64.62 2.07 13.33
C PHE A 134 63.64 2.61 12.27
N ASN A 135 63.62 2.04 11.07
CA ASN A 135 62.68 2.46 10.00
C ASN A 135 61.23 2.02 10.26
N VAL A 136 61.00 0.82 10.80
CA VAL A 136 59.65 0.31 11.09
C VAL A 136 58.94 1.11 12.18
N LEU A 137 59.69 1.55 13.21
CA LEU A 137 59.15 2.38 14.29
C LEU A 137 58.95 3.85 13.86
N GLY A 138 59.75 4.36 12.93
CA GLY A 138 59.69 5.74 12.45
C GLY A 138 58.60 6.00 11.40
N GLU A 139 58.49 5.17 10.36
CA GLU A 139 57.58 5.43 9.24
C GLU A 139 56.11 5.07 9.53
N ASN A 140 55.87 4.11 10.43
CA ASN A 140 54.52 3.58 10.70
C ASN A 140 53.88 4.16 11.97
N ALA A 141 54.53 5.11 12.63
CA ALA A 141 54.02 5.73 13.86
C ALA A 141 52.59 6.29 13.67
N TRP A 142 52.31 6.87 12.50
CA TRP A 142 50.98 7.36 12.15
C TRP A 142 49.92 6.25 12.03
N LEU A 143 50.27 5.08 11.52
CA LEU A 143 49.33 3.95 11.41
C LEU A 143 48.94 3.41 12.80
N TYR A 144 49.88 3.38 13.74
CA TYR A 144 49.58 2.97 15.11
C TYR A 144 48.68 3.98 15.83
N ILE A 145 48.90 5.28 15.62
CA ILE A 145 48.04 6.33 16.19
C ILE A 145 46.63 6.26 15.60
N THR A 146 46.48 6.13 14.28
CA THR A 146 45.16 6.06 13.63
C THR A 146 44.40 4.79 14.02
N ALA A 147 45.08 3.64 14.10
CA ALA A 147 44.48 2.39 14.58
C ALA A 147 43.98 2.53 16.03
N THR A 148 44.78 3.14 16.91
CA THR A 148 44.40 3.33 18.33
C THR A 148 43.20 4.27 18.47
N VAL A 149 43.15 5.35 17.69
CA VAL A 149 42.01 6.27 17.65
C VAL A 149 40.77 5.57 17.09
N MET A 150 40.88 4.79 16.01
CA MET A 150 39.75 4.02 15.47
C MET A 150 39.19 3.04 16.48
N VAL A 151 40.07 2.31 17.18
CA VAL A 151 39.68 1.37 18.25
C VAL A 151 39.00 2.11 19.40
N MET A 152 39.56 3.22 19.87
CA MET A 152 38.97 4.03 20.94
C MET A 152 37.61 4.63 20.53
N CYS A 153 37.46 5.10 19.29
CA CYS A 153 36.21 5.59 18.74
C CYS A 153 35.17 4.47 18.64
N PHE A 154 35.57 3.28 18.20
CA PHE A 154 34.68 2.12 18.12
C PHE A 154 34.20 1.69 19.50
N PHE A 155 35.09 1.57 20.48
CA PHE A 155 34.72 1.26 21.86
C PHE A 155 33.89 2.39 22.51
N GLY A 156 34.22 3.65 22.25
CA GLY A 156 33.43 4.79 22.70
C GLY A 156 32.03 4.83 22.08
N TRP A 157 31.91 4.44 20.80
CA TRP A 157 30.63 4.29 20.12
C TRP A 157 29.82 3.15 20.71
N LEU A 158 30.42 1.99 20.97
CA LEU A 158 29.77 0.85 21.64
C LEU A 158 29.30 1.21 23.06
N PHE A 159 30.12 1.93 23.84
CA PHE A 159 29.74 2.38 25.17
C PHE A 159 28.63 3.44 25.11
N ARG A 160 28.70 4.40 24.17
CA ARG A 160 27.67 5.43 23.98
C ARG A 160 26.33 4.82 23.56
N ASP A 161 26.35 3.86 22.65
CA ASP A 161 25.15 3.16 22.18
C ASP A 161 24.55 2.26 23.28
N SER A 162 25.38 1.78 24.22
CA SER A 162 24.96 1.02 25.40
C SER A 162 24.45 1.87 26.57
N LEU A 163 24.35 3.20 26.45
CA LEU A 163 23.65 4.01 27.46
C LEU A 163 22.13 3.77 27.33
N GLN A 164 21.66 2.67 27.94
CA GLN A 164 20.27 2.52 28.28
C GLN A 164 19.90 3.63 29.28
N ILE A 165 18.87 4.40 28.97
CA ILE A 165 18.38 5.46 29.85
C ILE A 165 17.79 4.79 31.10
N GLU A 166 18.56 4.66 32.18
CA GLU A 166 18.01 4.26 33.47
C GLU A 166 16.99 5.32 33.96
N ASN A 167 15.98 4.87 34.70
CA ASN A 167 14.84 5.63 35.23
C ASN A 167 13.86 6.20 34.19
N PHE A 168 13.25 5.34 33.36
CA PHE A 168 12.15 5.72 32.46
C PHE A 168 10.88 6.19 33.18
N HIS A 169 10.62 5.72 34.40
CA HIS A 169 9.38 6.00 35.13
C HIS A 169 9.28 7.42 35.71
N GLU A 170 10.39 8.16 35.74
CA GLU A 170 10.47 9.54 36.25
C GLU A 170 10.42 10.58 35.12
N LYS A 171 10.55 10.15 33.86
CA LYS A 171 10.65 11.04 32.70
C LYS A 171 9.31 11.08 31.96
N TYR A 172 8.91 12.29 31.57
CA TYR A 172 7.72 12.52 30.75
C TYR A 172 8.12 12.73 29.29
N VAL A 173 7.39 12.09 28.38
CA VAL A 173 7.55 12.26 26.94
C VAL A 173 6.30 12.97 26.41
N PHE A 174 6.49 14.18 25.89
CA PHE A 174 5.42 14.93 25.22
C PHE A 174 5.46 14.67 23.72
N VAL A 175 4.34 14.24 23.16
CA VAL A 175 4.20 13.94 21.73
C VAL A 175 3.07 14.80 21.17
N THR A 176 3.36 15.57 20.12
CA THR A 176 2.36 16.35 19.39
C THR A 176 1.86 15.58 18.17
N GLY A 177 0.66 15.91 17.68
CA GLY A 177 0.09 15.28 16.48
C GLY A 177 -0.30 13.82 16.71
N CYS A 178 -1.01 13.54 17.81
CA CYS A 178 -1.30 12.17 18.25
C CYS A 178 -2.65 11.61 17.77
N ASP A 179 -3.44 12.35 16.99
CA ASP A 179 -4.77 11.90 16.55
C ASP A 179 -4.73 10.66 15.64
N SER A 180 -3.69 10.50 14.82
CA SER A 180 -3.56 9.37 13.89
C SER A 180 -2.11 9.12 13.45
N GLY A 181 -1.89 8.04 12.68
CA GLY A 181 -0.60 7.76 12.03
C GLY A 181 0.54 7.48 13.00
N PHE A 182 1.72 8.05 12.73
CA PHE A 182 2.95 7.74 13.45
C PHE A 182 2.93 8.21 14.91
N GLY A 183 2.40 9.40 15.20
CA GLY A 183 2.28 9.92 16.56
C GLY A 183 1.41 9.02 17.44
N HIS A 184 0.28 8.56 16.89
CA HIS A 184 -0.62 7.60 17.54
C HIS A 184 0.06 6.26 17.85
N LEU A 185 0.81 5.72 16.88
CA LEU A 185 1.56 4.47 17.06
C LEU A 185 2.71 4.62 18.05
N LEU A 186 3.40 5.76 18.04
CA LEU A 186 4.47 6.09 18.97
C LEU A 186 3.94 6.13 20.41
N CYS A 187 2.83 6.82 20.63
CA CYS A 187 2.15 6.87 21.93
C CYS A 187 1.83 5.49 22.48
N LYS A 188 1.24 4.61 21.65
CA LYS A 188 0.96 3.22 22.04
C LYS A 188 2.23 2.44 22.37
N LYS A 189 3.32 2.65 21.63
CA LYS A 189 4.58 1.94 21.83
C LYS A 189 5.30 2.41 23.10
N LEU A 190 5.23 3.70 23.41
CA LEU A 190 5.80 4.29 24.62
C LEU A 190 5.03 3.89 25.87
N ASP A 191 3.69 3.90 25.82
CA ASP A 191 2.82 3.44 26.91
C ASP A 191 3.08 1.97 27.24
N ARG A 192 3.17 1.09 26.22
CA ARG A 192 3.54 -0.33 26.40
C ARG A 192 4.92 -0.54 27.01
N LYS A 193 5.85 0.39 26.79
CA LYS A 193 7.18 0.36 27.39
C LYS A 193 7.23 0.96 28.81
N GLY A 194 6.10 1.48 29.31
CA GLY A 194 5.99 2.03 30.66
C GLY A 194 6.47 3.49 30.81
N PHE A 195 6.62 4.21 29.70
CA PHE A 195 6.92 5.65 29.73
C PHE A 195 5.68 6.45 30.11
N ARG A 196 5.87 7.55 30.86
CA ARG A 196 4.81 8.53 31.08
C ARG A 196 4.69 9.42 29.84
N VAL A 197 3.56 9.33 29.14
CA VAL A 197 3.38 10.02 27.86
C VAL A 197 2.26 11.04 27.96
N LEU A 198 2.54 12.25 27.46
CA LEU A 198 1.58 13.33 27.30
C LEU A 198 1.32 13.50 25.81
N ALA A 199 0.13 13.12 25.36
CA ALA A 199 -0.23 13.12 23.95
C ALA A 199 -1.09 14.35 23.62
N GLY A 200 -0.54 15.27 22.84
CA GLY A 200 -1.24 16.42 22.26
C GLY A 200 -2.03 16.00 21.02
N CYS A 201 -3.35 15.94 21.16
CA CYS A 201 -4.30 15.67 20.09
C CYS A 201 -5.01 16.96 19.68
N LEU A 202 -5.18 17.19 18.38
CA LEU A 202 -5.95 18.32 17.87
C LEU A 202 -7.46 18.11 18.05
N THR A 203 -7.92 16.86 18.04
CA THR A 203 -9.35 16.50 18.08
C THR A 203 -9.71 15.68 19.31
N GLU A 204 -10.91 15.89 19.86
CA GLU A 204 -11.43 15.08 20.98
C GLU A 204 -11.57 13.61 20.59
N LYS A 205 -11.98 13.33 19.35
CA LYS A 205 -12.10 11.96 18.85
C LYS A 205 -10.75 11.24 18.85
N GLY A 206 -9.69 11.89 18.38
CA GLY A 206 -8.34 11.33 18.40
C GLY A 206 -7.83 11.10 19.82
N ALA A 207 -8.12 12.04 20.74
CA ALA A 207 -7.79 11.91 22.16
C ALA A 207 -8.52 10.73 22.82
N ASP A 208 -9.81 10.56 22.56
CA ASP A 208 -10.61 9.46 23.10
C ASP A 208 -10.18 8.10 22.53
N ASP A 209 -9.93 8.03 21.21
CA ASP A 209 -9.47 6.80 20.56
C ASP A 209 -8.10 6.36 21.09
N LEU A 210 -7.19 7.30 21.35
CA LEU A 210 -5.89 7.00 21.94
C LEU A 210 -6.02 6.59 23.41
N LYS A 211 -6.86 7.28 24.19
CA LYS A 211 -7.12 6.99 25.62
C LYS A 211 -7.77 5.61 25.82
N ARG A 212 -8.65 5.18 24.92
CA ARG A 212 -9.24 3.82 24.94
C ARG A 212 -8.22 2.73 24.60
N ALA A 213 -7.21 3.05 23.81
CA ALA A 213 -6.23 2.09 23.32
C ALA A 213 -4.95 1.99 24.17
N THR A 214 -4.82 2.79 25.23
CA THR A 214 -3.62 2.92 26.06
C THR A 214 -3.93 2.83 27.55
N GLY A 215 -2.90 2.58 28.36
CA GLY A 215 -2.98 2.34 29.80
C GLY A 215 -2.86 3.60 30.66
N PRO A 216 -2.63 3.44 31.97
CA PRO A 216 -2.64 4.54 32.94
C PRO A 216 -1.44 5.49 32.82
N TYR A 217 -0.41 5.13 32.04
CA TYR A 217 0.80 5.92 31.88
C TYR A 217 0.69 6.98 30.78
N LEU A 218 -0.35 6.92 29.94
CA LEU A 218 -0.62 7.91 28.92
C LEU A 218 -1.80 8.81 29.29
N LYS A 219 -1.61 10.11 29.13
CA LYS A 219 -2.67 11.12 29.24
C LYS A 219 -2.77 11.92 27.96
N THR A 220 -4.00 12.16 27.52
CA THR A 220 -4.29 12.97 26.33
C THR A 220 -4.67 14.39 26.73
N VAL A 221 -4.22 15.36 25.94
CA VAL A 221 -4.57 16.79 26.09
C VAL A 221 -4.95 17.35 24.72
N LEU A 222 -5.99 18.19 24.70
CA LEU A 222 -6.40 18.88 23.49
C LEU A 222 -5.43 20.03 23.21
N LEU A 223 -4.70 19.95 22.11
CA LEU A 223 -3.66 20.90 21.74
C LEU A 223 -3.76 21.26 20.27
N ASP A 224 -4.01 22.53 20.01
CA ASP A 224 -3.76 23.15 18.73
C ASP A 224 -2.41 23.89 18.76
N VAL A 225 -1.42 23.35 18.07
CA VAL A 225 -0.07 23.93 17.98
C VAL A 225 -0.03 25.26 17.23
N THR A 226 -1.10 25.61 16.52
CA THR A 226 -1.21 26.89 15.78
C THR A 226 -1.77 28.03 16.64
N SER A 227 -2.39 27.71 17.78
CA SER A 227 -3.01 28.67 18.69
C SER A 227 -2.17 28.87 19.95
N GLN A 228 -1.69 30.10 20.16
CA GLN A 228 -0.95 30.46 21.39
C GLN A 228 -1.79 30.27 22.66
N GLU A 229 -3.09 30.55 22.60
CA GLU A 229 -4.01 30.35 23.72
C GLU A 229 -4.13 28.87 24.10
N SER A 230 -4.22 27.98 23.10
CA SER A 230 -4.28 26.53 23.33
C SER A 230 -2.97 25.98 23.93
N ILE A 231 -1.82 26.53 23.52
CA ILE A 231 -0.52 26.17 24.06
C ILE A 231 -0.40 26.60 25.52
N GLN A 232 -0.80 27.84 25.84
CA GLN A 232 -0.74 28.36 27.20
C GLN A 232 -1.65 27.57 28.15
N LYS A 233 -2.87 27.24 27.73
CA LYS A 233 -3.78 26.37 28.49
C LYS A 233 -3.22 24.96 28.71
N THR A 234 -2.50 24.42 27.73
CA THR A 234 -1.85 23.10 27.84
C THR A 234 -0.64 23.13 28.77
N MET A 235 0.08 24.24 28.83
CA MET A 235 1.22 24.43 29.74
C MET A 235 0.79 24.44 31.22
N GLU A 236 -0.36 25.04 31.52
CA GLU A 236 -0.93 25.07 32.90
C GLU A 236 -1.37 23.70 33.42
N TRP A 237 -1.42 22.69 32.55
CA TRP A 237 -1.85 21.34 32.89
C TRP A 237 -0.72 20.47 33.51
N THR A 238 0.51 21.01 33.62
CA THR A 238 1.65 20.38 34.32
C THR A 238 1.60 20.66 35.82
#